data_AF-A0A842WRD8-F1
#
_entry.id   AF-A0A842WRD8-F1
#
_cell.length_a   1.000
_cell.length_b   1.000
_cell.length_c   1.000
_cell.angle_alpha   90.00
_cell.angle_beta   90.00
_cell.angle_gamma   90.00
#
_symmetry.space_group_name_H-M   'P 1'
#
loop_
_entity.id
_entity.type
_entity.pdbx_description
1 polymer ?
#
loop_
_entity_poly.entity_id
_entity_poly.type
_entity_poly.pdbx_seq_one_letter_code
_entity_poly.pdbx_strand_id
1 'polypeptide(L)'
;SATGLHLKNYNNLTVIDVTLDGCDHGFYIGSIDTSGTGGGLYVNETILTNCDVGLYLAEPYLTMRDCTMSSIGTTGIEYYDVYGTDIHIDIDTSNTLEGFPIYSFYNVSDVTTSGFETYSFAVIESRNVTIVSAEFHDFDNLFIRYSDNVTLANSTVNTDLDLSGDDYYFIGNTFDDTIINFISNSQNFTFTLNAFKTSYYFDDSFRVTDLHFNASEYGNYWYNHDGTDADHDGIGDDPFRFPGHVSDLYDYLPLMVNPVSYTAYVTIHAPSDSVMLSGLANVSVTADVVVGFYYEGSVSIVTSITLNGTEVHSAADGTIEFDLDTSAHGDGLYILKVTTTVNSVDEYTDEVQVTLDNTGPNLVVSIDDDTVTTDDSPNWDVEAEDDISNLLWIAAFLDGVLFDNDTESGQTGTLYFMPEFDSEKSYELCLRSMDELGNIGEVNLTVYYDISAPQLSSPDDISYEVGTSGQTITWEASDLTPQNYTITLDGSIWQDGDWAGDDIITNVSGLLAGDHTLVITVYDRAGHSSTDTVEVEVTEESTTTTTTTTDTTETTTTTTGGTTPPPDGVISPMMIAIAIGGLGAGIVIVLIVLKMKKSDSA
;
A
#
# COMPACT_ATOMS: atom_id res chain seq x y z
N SER A 1 21.68 -67.99 6.51
CA SER A 1 21.43 -67.08 5.40
C SER A 1 21.52 -67.96 4.15
N ALA A 2 20.47 -68.02 3.35
CA ALA A 2 20.29 -69.01 2.29
C ALA A 2 19.71 -68.37 1.02
N THR A 3 20.45 -68.50 -0.09
CA THR A 3 19.92 -68.30 -1.44
C THR A 3 18.83 -69.34 -1.72
N GLY A 4 17.69 -68.92 -2.27
CA GLY A 4 16.60 -69.82 -2.69
C GLY A 4 17.02 -70.72 -3.83
N LEU A 5 17.45 -70.13 -4.96
CA LEU A 5 18.03 -70.84 -6.10
C LEU A 5 19.37 -70.24 -6.52
N HIS A 6 20.47 -71.00 -6.33
CA HIS A 6 21.80 -70.64 -6.79
C HIS A 6 22.12 -71.42 -8.07
N LEU A 7 22.19 -70.72 -9.20
CA LEU A 7 22.31 -71.30 -10.54
C LEU A 7 23.63 -70.88 -11.18
N LYS A 8 24.45 -71.86 -11.59
CA LYS A 8 25.72 -71.69 -12.32
C LYS A 8 25.89 -72.84 -13.31
N ASN A 9 26.41 -72.55 -14.49
CA ASN A 9 26.59 -73.52 -15.58
C ASN A 9 25.28 -74.26 -15.93
N TYR A 10 24.14 -73.57 -15.88
CA TYR A 10 22.85 -74.15 -16.26
C TYR A 10 22.69 -74.16 -17.78
N ASN A 11 21.76 -75.00 -18.26
CA ASN A 11 21.42 -75.12 -19.67
C ASN A 11 19.96 -75.59 -19.79
N ASN A 12 19.10 -74.79 -20.43
CA ASN A 12 17.66 -75.05 -20.63
C ASN A 12 16.92 -75.39 -19.32
N LEU A 13 17.06 -74.54 -18.31
CA LEU A 13 16.33 -74.68 -17.05
C LEU A 13 14.99 -73.94 -17.12
N THR A 14 13.93 -74.55 -16.62
CA THR A 14 12.59 -73.95 -16.54
C THR A 14 12.08 -74.00 -15.11
N VAL A 15 11.62 -72.86 -14.60
CA VAL A 15 11.02 -72.68 -13.27
C VAL A 15 9.64 -72.08 -13.47
N ILE A 16 8.58 -72.76 -12.99
CA ILE A 16 7.18 -72.36 -13.17
C ILE A 16 6.44 -72.64 -11.86
N ASP A 17 5.56 -71.71 -11.42
CA ASP A 17 4.69 -71.87 -10.24
C ASP A 17 5.48 -72.25 -8.97
N VAL A 18 6.55 -71.48 -8.70
CA VAL A 18 7.41 -71.63 -7.52
C VAL A 18 7.23 -70.43 -6.60
N THR A 19 7.23 -70.67 -5.29
CA THR A 19 7.33 -69.61 -4.27
C THR A 19 8.65 -69.77 -3.52
N LEU A 20 9.45 -68.70 -3.48
CA LEU A 20 10.65 -68.57 -2.67
C LEU A 20 10.34 -67.55 -1.56
N ASP A 21 10.47 -67.97 -0.30
CA ASP A 21 10.09 -67.20 0.89
C ASP A 21 11.26 -67.15 1.89
N GLY A 22 11.55 -65.97 2.44
CA GLY A 22 12.51 -65.79 3.55
C GLY A 22 13.97 -66.10 3.20
N CYS A 23 14.40 -65.80 1.97
CA CYS A 23 15.73 -66.10 1.44
C CYS A 23 16.67 -64.88 1.47
N ASP A 24 17.99 -65.07 1.52
CA ASP A 24 18.93 -63.93 1.35
C ASP A 24 18.86 -63.38 -0.08
N HIS A 25 18.72 -64.28 -1.05
CA HIS A 25 18.60 -63.98 -2.46
C HIS A 25 17.55 -64.95 -2.99
N GLY A 26 16.52 -64.48 -3.68
CA GLY A 26 15.55 -65.37 -4.34
C GLY A 26 16.26 -66.21 -5.40
N PHE A 27 16.78 -65.55 -6.42
CA PHE A 27 17.67 -66.16 -7.41
C PHE A 27 19.07 -65.53 -7.35
N TYR A 28 20.09 -66.38 -7.33
CA TYR A 28 21.45 -66.02 -7.73
C TYR A 28 21.71 -66.70 -9.08
N ILE A 29 21.81 -65.92 -10.14
CA ILE A 29 22.00 -66.38 -11.52
C ILE A 29 23.43 -66.01 -11.94
N GLY A 30 24.30 -67.01 -12.02
CA GLY A 30 25.66 -66.88 -12.54
C GLY A 30 25.81 -67.38 -13.98
N SER A 31 27.04 -67.34 -14.47
CA SER A 31 27.42 -67.67 -15.85
C SER A 31 27.00 -69.05 -16.36
N ILE A 32 26.83 -69.14 -17.69
CA ILE A 32 26.45 -70.35 -18.44
C ILE A 32 27.65 -71.22 -18.84
N ASP A 33 27.41 -72.50 -19.12
CA ASP A 33 28.42 -73.38 -19.74
C ASP A 33 28.45 -73.15 -21.25
N THR A 34 29.47 -72.43 -21.73
CA THR A 34 29.65 -72.07 -23.14
C THR A 34 30.11 -73.23 -24.04
N SER A 35 30.27 -74.45 -23.52
CA SER A 35 30.79 -75.60 -24.28
C SER A 35 29.78 -76.29 -25.21
N GLY A 36 28.51 -75.85 -25.25
CA GLY A 36 27.47 -76.44 -26.08
C GLY A 36 26.36 -75.46 -26.51
N THR A 37 25.73 -75.73 -27.64
CA THR A 37 24.71 -74.87 -28.25
C THR A 37 23.43 -74.79 -27.41
N GLY A 38 23.32 -73.73 -26.61
CA GLY A 38 22.08 -72.97 -26.36
C GLY A 38 21.10 -73.53 -25.32
N GLY A 39 20.90 -72.77 -24.24
CA GLY A 39 19.78 -73.00 -23.32
C GLY A 39 19.76 -72.05 -22.13
N GLY A 40 18.83 -71.11 -22.11
CA GLY A 40 18.65 -70.17 -20.99
C GLY A 40 17.97 -70.75 -19.75
N LEU A 41 17.73 -69.87 -18.80
CA LEU A 41 16.78 -70.01 -17.71
C LEU A 41 15.46 -69.33 -18.11
N TYR A 42 14.37 -70.07 -18.11
CA TYR A 42 13.01 -69.53 -18.26
C TYR A 42 12.28 -69.58 -16.90
N VAL A 43 11.82 -68.43 -16.41
CA VAL A 43 11.06 -68.30 -15.16
C VAL A 43 9.66 -67.77 -15.48
N ASN A 44 8.62 -68.45 -15.01
CA ASN A 44 7.21 -68.09 -15.21
C ASN A 44 6.41 -68.20 -13.92
N GLU A 45 5.36 -67.39 -13.73
CA GLU A 45 4.38 -67.55 -12.62
C GLU A 45 5.04 -67.72 -11.23
N THR A 46 6.21 -67.12 -11.00
CA THR A 46 7.06 -67.39 -9.84
C THR A 46 7.02 -66.21 -8.86
N ILE A 47 6.90 -66.51 -7.57
CA ILE A 47 6.78 -65.54 -6.48
C ILE A 47 8.05 -65.55 -5.64
N LEU A 48 8.67 -64.40 -5.46
CA LEU A 48 9.71 -64.15 -4.47
C LEU A 48 9.11 -63.27 -3.38
N THR A 49 9.24 -63.67 -2.11
CA THR A 49 8.74 -62.86 -1.01
C THR A 49 9.60 -62.94 0.25
N ASN A 50 9.65 -61.85 1.03
CA ASN A 50 10.52 -61.72 2.20
C ASN A 50 11.99 -62.06 1.89
N CYS A 51 12.44 -61.79 0.66
CA CYS A 51 13.82 -62.02 0.23
C CYS A 51 14.64 -60.74 0.43
N ASP A 52 15.89 -60.83 0.86
CA ASP A 52 16.73 -59.63 0.99
C ASP A 52 17.13 -59.07 -0.40
N VAL A 53 17.57 -59.95 -1.30
CA VAL A 53 17.72 -59.67 -2.74
C VAL A 53 16.69 -60.47 -3.55
N GLY A 54 16.04 -59.86 -4.54
CA GLY A 54 15.15 -60.56 -5.47
C GLY A 54 15.94 -61.44 -6.44
N LEU A 55 16.55 -60.80 -7.44
CA LEU A 55 17.41 -61.40 -8.45
C LEU A 55 18.82 -60.81 -8.35
N TYR A 56 19.83 -61.67 -8.28
CA TYR A 56 21.23 -61.31 -8.50
C TYR A 56 21.66 -61.86 -9.86
N LEU A 57 22.00 -60.97 -10.80
CA LEU A 57 22.28 -61.31 -12.20
C LEU A 57 23.76 -61.10 -12.53
N ALA A 58 24.52 -62.19 -12.67
CA ALA A 58 25.92 -62.20 -13.09
C ALA A 58 26.12 -63.07 -14.34
N GLU A 59 26.42 -62.44 -15.48
CA GLU A 59 26.44 -63.08 -16.81
C GLU A 59 25.16 -63.92 -17.10
N PRO A 60 23.95 -63.36 -16.97
CA PRO A 60 22.70 -64.12 -17.04
C PRO A 60 22.31 -64.50 -18.48
N TYR A 61 21.60 -65.62 -18.63
CA TYR A 61 20.81 -65.93 -19.83
C TYR A 61 19.36 -66.23 -19.38
N LEU A 62 18.59 -65.18 -19.13
CA LEU A 62 17.30 -65.21 -18.44
C LEU A 62 16.15 -64.70 -19.33
N THR A 63 15.07 -65.47 -19.38
CA THR A 63 13.74 -65.00 -19.81
C THR A 63 12.77 -65.13 -18.64
N MET A 64 12.08 -64.06 -18.27
CA MET A 64 11.20 -63.99 -17.08
C MET A 64 9.84 -63.39 -17.43
N ARG A 65 8.75 -64.03 -16.99
CA ARG A 65 7.36 -63.66 -17.30
C ARG A 65 6.42 -63.92 -16.12
N ASP A 66 5.39 -63.10 -15.95
CA ASP A 66 4.31 -63.28 -14.96
C ASP A 66 4.81 -63.53 -13.51
N CYS A 67 5.97 -63.00 -13.13
CA CYS A 67 6.57 -63.20 -11.81
C CYS A 67 6.37 -62.00 -10.88
N THR A 68 6.28 -62.25 -9.57
CA THR A 68 6.08 -61.21 -8.55
C THR A 68 7.17 -61.25 -7.50
N MET A 69 7.80 -60.10 -7.25
CA MET A 69 8.68 -59.86 -6.12
C MET A 69 7.97 -58.92 -5.14
N SER A 70 7.86 -59.31 -3.87
CA SER A 70 7.15 -58.51 -2.85
C SER A 70 7.71 -58.67 -1.43
N SER A 71 7.71 -57.59 -0.65
CA SER A 71 8.45 -57.50 0.62
C SER A 71 9.95 -57.84 0.46
N ILE A 72 10.59 -57.26 -0.56
CA ILE A 72 12.03 -57.38 -0.78
C ILE A 72 12.79 -56.43 0.17
N GLY A 73 13.98 -56.84 0.63
CA GLY A 73 14.72 -56.15 1.69
C GLY A 73 15.67 -55.03 1.24
N THR A 74 16.57 -55.34 0.31
CA THR A 74 17.67 -54.47 -0.12
C THR A 74 17.57 -54.09 -1.60
N THR A 75 17.27 -55.03 -2.50
CA THR A 75 17.12 -54.74 -3.94
C THR A 75 16.33 -55.85 -4.66
N GLY A 76 15.45 -55.44 -5.58
CA GLY A 76 14.68 -56.30 -6.48
C GLY A 76 15.56 -56.97 -7.53
N ILE A 77 16.32 -56.19 -8.31
CA ILE A 77 17.24 -56.73 -9.33
C ILE A 77 18.62 -56.08 -9.25
N GLU A 78 19.60 -56.84 -8.76
CA GLU A 78 21.01 -56.47 -8.80
C GLU A 78 21.66 -56.96 -10.11
N TYR A 79 22.19 -56.02 -10.90
CA TYR A 79 22.92 -56.30 -12.13
C TYR A 79 24.45 -56.26 -11.87
N TYR A 80 25.16 -57.36 -12.09
CA TYR A 80 26.59 -57.50 -11.85
C TYR A 80 27.32 -58.04 -13.10
N ASP A 81 28.39 -57.38 -13.55
CA ASP A 81 29.17 -57.77 -14.75
C ASP A 81 28.30 -58.13 -16.00
N VAL A 82 27.20 -57.40 -16.21
CA VAL A 82 26.25 -57.61 -17.33
C VAL A 82 26.72 -56.96 -18.63
N TYR A 83 27.80 -57.50 -19.20
CA TYR A 83 28.33 -57.10 -20.52
C TYR A 83 28.88 -58.29 -21.31
N GLY A 84 28.79 -58.25 -22.64
CA GLY A 84 29.42 -59.20 -23.56
C GLY A 84 28.46 -60.12 -24.32
N THR A 85 29.02 -60.98 -25.18
CA THR A 85 28.24 -61.72 -26.20
C THR A 85 27.43 -62.91 -25.69
N ASP A 86 27.66 -63.35 -24.46
CA ASP A 86 27.15 -64.61 -23.92
C ASP A 86 26.02 -64.40 -22.88
N ILE A 87 25.54 -63.16 -22.73
CA ILE A 87 24.41 -62.80 -21.87
C ILE A 87 23.11 -62.64 -22.68
N HIS A 88 21.97 -62.79 -22.00
CA HIS A 88 20.65 -62.48 -22.52
C HIS A 88 19.72 -62.13 -21.36
N ILE A 89 19.04 -60.99 -21.45
CA ILE A 89 18.05 -60.55 -20.48
C ILE A 89 16.77 -60.26 -21.24
N ASP A 90 15.71 -60.97 -20.90
CA ASP A 90 14.36 -60.77 -21.43
C ASP A 90 13.37 -60.80 -20.28
N ILE A 91 13.21 -59.65 -19.61
CA ILE A 91 12.25 -59.42 -18.52
C ILE A 91 11.26 -58.38 -19.03
N ASP A 92 9.99 -58.77 -19.20
CA ASP A 92 8.95 -57.84 -19.65
C ASP A 92 8.07 -57.33 -18.49
N THR A 93 7.18 -56.40 -18.81
CA THR A 93 6.29 -55.72 -17.86
C THR A 93 5.16 -56.59 -17.29
N SER A 94 5.11 -57.89 -17.62
CA SER A 94 4.26 -58.84 -16.88
C SER A 94 4.82 -59.15 -15.48
N ASN A 95 6.11 -58.88 -15.26
CA ASN A 95 6.77 -59.07 -13.98
C ASN A 95 6.63 -57.81 -13.12
N THR A 96 6.49 -57.99 -11.80
CA THR A 96 6.26 -56.88 -10.87
C THR A 96 7.20 -56.90 -9.67
N LEU A 97 7.67 -55.72 -9.24
CA LEU A 97 8.36 -55.49 -7.97
C LEU A 97 7.51 -54.57 -7.09
N GLU A 98 7.19 -55.02 -5.87
CA GLU A 98 6.28 -54.33 -4.93
C GLU A 98 4.94 -53.88 -5.55
N GLY A 99 4.48 -54.61 -6.57
CA GLY A 99 3.23 -54.36 -7.29
C GLY A 99 3.36 -53.48 -8.56
N PHE A 100 4.52 -52.87 -8.81
CA PHE A 100 4.77 -52.05 -10.01
C PHE A 100 5.47 -52.87 -11.11
N PRO A 101 5.21 -52.61 -12.41
CA PRO A 101 5.84 -53.34 -13.50
C PRO A 101 7.35 -53.11 -13.57
N ILE A 102 8.09 -54.16 -13.91
CA ILE A 102 9.54 -54.12 -14.13
C ILE A 102 9.82 -53.81 -15.60
N TYR A 103 10.75 -52.89 -15.86
CA TYR A 103 11.12 -52.48 -17.21
C TYR A 103 12.58 -52.86 -17.49
N SER A 104 12.82 -53.74 -18.47
CA SER A 104 14.18 -54.13 -18.87
C SER A 104 14.34 -54.05 -20.38
N PHE A 105 15.29 -53.25 -20.83
CA PHE A 105 15.64 -53.03 -22.22
C PHE A 105 17.06 -53.54 -22.45
N TYR A 106 17.19 -54.70 -23.10
CA TYR A 106 18.48 -55.34 -23.35
C TYR A 106 18.74 -55.49 -24.86
N ASN A 107 19.88 -54.97 -25.33
CA ASN A 107 20.30 -55.05 -26.73
C ASN A 107 19.20 -54.59 -27.72
N VAL A 108 18.49 -53.53 -27.35
CA VAL A 108 17.45 -52.91 -28.20
C VAL A 108 17.99 -51.69 -28.94
N SER A 109 17.29 -51.24 -29.97
CA SER A 109 17.60 -49.99 -30.66
C SER A 109 16.35 -49.27 -31.10
N ASP A 110 16.41 -47.93 -31.12
CA ASP A 110 15.34 -47.03 -31.60
C ASP A 110 14.02 -47.20 -30.79
N VAL A 111 14.13 -47.13 -29.47
CA VAL A 111 13.01 -47.36 -28.53
C VAL A 111 12.58 -46.06 -27.88
N THR A 112 11.27 -45.85 -27.77
CA THR A 112 10.68 -44.78 -26.94
C THR A 112 9.64 -45.37 -26.00
N THR A 113 9.72 -45.03 -24.72
CA THR A 113 8.76 -45.44 -23.67
C THR A 113 8.35 -44.23 -22.83
N SER A 114 7.11 -44.20 -22.33
CA SER A 114 6.62 -43.08 -21.54
C SER A 114 5.40 -43.41 -20.67
N GLY A 115 5.15 -42.57 -19.66
CA GLY A 115 3.92 -42.60 -18.86
C GLY A 115 3.79 -43.83 -17.96
N PHE A 116 4.84 -44.17 -17.22
CA PHE A 116 4.89 -45.33 -16.33
C PHE A 116 5.56 -45.01 -14.98
N GLU A 117 5.21 -45.79 -13.97
CA GLU A 117 5.73 -45.73 -12.61
C GLU A 117 6.42 -47.06 -12.30
N THR A 118 7.61 -47.07 -11.69
CA THR A 118 8.35 -48.31 -11.39
C THR A 118 9.32 -48.20 -10.22
N TYR A 119 9.59 -49.34 -9.59
CA TYR A 119 10.67 -49.55 -8.63
C TYR A 119 11.94 -50.16 -9.26
N SER A 120 11.91 -50.62 -10.52
CA SER A 120 13.04 -51.32 -11.14
C SER A 120 13.08 -51.12 -12.66
N PHE A 121 14.14 -50.47 -13.13
CA PHE A 121 14.32 -50.13 -14.53
C PHE A 121 15.76 -50.34 -14.98
N ALA A 122 15.95 -50.97 -16.14
CA ALA A 122 17.26 -51.16 -16.75
C ALA A 122 17.27 -50.93 -18.26
N VAL A 123 18.30 -50.23 -18.75
CA VAL A 123 18.69 -50.12 -20.16
C VAL A 123 20.13 -50.60 -20.28
N ILE A 124 20.35 -51.72 -20.96
CA ILE A 124 21.62 -52.45 -21.01
C ILE A 124 21.99 -52.78 -22.46
N GLU A 125 23.23 -52.54 -22.86
CA GLU A 125 23.77 -52.80 -24.21
C GLU A 125 22.92 -52.26 -25.37
N SER A 126 22.17 -51.17 -25.13
CA SER A 126 21.12 -50.67 -26.03
C SER A 126 21.52 -49.36 -26.70
N ARG A 127 20.77 -48.94 -27.75
CA ARG A 127 21.04 -47.67 -28.46
C ARG A 127 19.80 -46.86 -28.77
N ASN A 128 19.92 -45.54 -28.82
CA ASN A 128 18.82 -44.64 -29.23
C ASN A 128 17.54 -44.91 -28.40
N VAL A 129 17.66 -44.81 -27.07
CA VAL A 129 16.55 -45.08 -26.13
C VAL A 129 16.06 -43.76 -25.54
N THR A 130 14.77 -43.48 -25.67
CA THR A 130 14.13 -42.28 -25.11
C THR A 130 13.08 -42.67 -24.07
N ILE A 131 13.17 -42.07 -22.89
CA ILE A 131 12.30 -42.29 -21.75
C ILE A 131 11.68 -40.94 -21.41
N VAL A 132 10.35 -40.84 -21.35
CA VAL A 132 9.65 -39.56 -21.12
C VAL A 132 8.53 -39.71 -20.10
N SER A 133 8.40 -38.79 -19.15
CA SER A 133 7.30 -38.82 -18.17
C SER A 133 7.19 -40.16 -17.44
N ALA A 134 8.32 -40.61 -16.90
CA ALA A 134 8.41 -41.78 -16.03
C ALA A 134 8.56 -41.35 -14.56
N GLU A 135 8.14 -42.22 -13.63
CA GLU A 135 8.43 -42.07 -12.20
C GLU A 135 9.25 -43.27 -11.71
N PHE A 136 10.42 -42.99 -11.15
CA PHE A 136 11.29 -43.97 -10.51
C PHE A 136 11.26 -43.72 -9.01
N HIS A 137 10.76 -44.70 -8.27
CA HIS A 137 10.66 -44.64 -6.82
C HIS A 137 11.94 -45.19 -6.15
N ASP A 138 12.20 -44.76 -4.92
CA ASP A 138 13.33 -45.20 -4.09
C ASP A 138 13.24 -46.71 -3.75
N PHE A 139 13.94 -47.55 -4.53
CA PHE A 139 14.21 -48.94 -4.19
C PHE A 139 15.39 -49.58 -4.95
N ASP A 140 15.27 -49.85 -6.26
CA ASP A 140 16.41 -50.24 -7.10
C ASP A 140 16.96 -49.03 -7.84
N ASN A 141 18.29 -48.98 -8.00
CA ASN A 141 18.94 -47.99 -8.87
C ASN A 141 18.38 -48.05 -10.30
N LEU A 142 18.34 -46.88 -10.94
CA LEU A 142 18.11 -46.74 -12.38
C LEU A 142 19.39 -47.13 -13.15
N PHE A 143 19.41 -48.35 -13.69
CA PHE A 143 20.57 -48.87 -14.42
C PHE A 143 20.55 -48.46 -15.90
N ILE A 144 21.48 -47.63 -16.36
CA ILE A 144 21.66 -47.29 -17.78
C ILE A 144 23.11 -47.59 -18.19
N ARG A 145 23.36 -48.84 -18.58
CA ARG A 145 24.71 -49.41 -18.68
C ARG A 145 25.07 -49.89 -20.08
N TYR A 146 26.32 -49.72 -20.45
CA TYR A 146 26.93 -50.09 -21.74
C TYR A 146 26.09 -49.69 -22.97
N SER A 147 25.36 -48.58 -22.88
CA SER A 147 24.38 -48.15 -23.89
C SER A 147 24.82 -46.83 -24.53
N ASP A 148 24.36 -46.54 -25.75
CA ASP A 148 24.75 -45.31 -26.47
C ASP A 148 23.51 -44.49 -26.85
N ASN A 149 23.57 -43.16 -26.76
CA ASN A 149 22.49 -42.25 -27.12
C ASN A 149 21.18 -42.53 -26.33
N VAL A 150 21.19 -42.23 -25.04
CA VAL A 150 20.03 -42.41 -24.14
C VAL A 150 19.51 -41.06 -23.67
N THR A 151 18.20 -40.84 -23.78
CA THR A 151 17.53 -39.63 -23.29
C THR A 151 16.53 -39.98 -22.19
N LEU A 152 16.67 -39.34 -21.03
CA LEU A 152 15.65 -39.31 -19.98
C LEU A 152 15.08 -37.89 -19.89
N ALA A 153 13.77 -37.75 -20.09
CA ALA A 153 13.12 -36.45 -20.14
C ALA A 153 11.83 -36.36 -19.30
N ASN A 154 11.58 -35.17 -18.75
CA ASN A 154 10.35 -34.81 -18.03
C ASN A 154 9.88 -35.86 -17.01
N SER A 155 10.83 -36.53 -16.34
CA SER A 155 10.60 -37.68 -15.44
C SER A 155 10.98 -37.35 -14.01
N THR A 156 10.38 -38.05 -13.05
CA THR A 156 10.72 -37.93 -11.61
C THR A 156 11.62 -39.09 -11.22
N VAL A 157 12.79 -38.79 -10.66
CA VAL A 157 13.82 -39.75 -10.29
C VAL A 157 14.12 -39.59 -8.80
N ASN A 158 13.64 -40.55 -8.01
CA ASN A 158 13.86 -40.60 -6.56
C ASN A 158 14.72 -41.82 -6.19
N THR A 159 15.72 -42.14 -7.00
CA THR A 159 16.62 -43.29 -6.80
C THR A 159 17.96 -43.02 -7.50
N ASP A 160 19.01 -43.71 -7.08
CA ASP A 160 20.36 -43.58 -7.64
C ASP A 160 20.44 -44.03 -9.10
N LEU A 161 21.31 -43.41 -9.89
CA LEU A 161 21.56 -43.77 -11.30
C LEU A 161 22.91 -44.45 -11.45
N ASP A 162 22.93 -45.58 -12.15
CA ASP A 162 24.15 -46.33 -12.47
C ASP A 162 24.44 -46.24 -13.96
N LEU A 163 25.37 -45.35 -14.33
CA LEU A 163 25.58 -44.91 -15.70
C LEU A 163 26.91 -45.42 -16.30
N SER A 164 26.84 -46.09 -17.44
CA SER A 164 27.98 -46.39 -18.32
C SER A 164 27.59 -46.40 -19.78
N GLY A 165 28.44 -45.84 -20.64
CA GLY A 165 28.14 -45.65 -22.07
C GLY A 165 28.16 -44.17 -22.46
N ASP A 166 27.82 -43.85 -23.70
CA ASP A 166 28.09 -42.52 -24.28
C ASP A 166 26.81 -41.79 -24.77
N ASP A 167 26.88 -40.46 -24.89
CA ASP A 167 25.83 -39.59 -25.44
C ASP A 167 24.51 -39.57 -24.63
N TYR A 168 24.55 -39.25 -23.33
CA TYR A 168 23.36 -39.26 -22.45
C TYR A 168 22.78 -37.86 -22.21
N TYR A 169 21.45 -37.74 -22.30
CA TYR A 169 20.70 -36.48 -22.18
C TYR A 169 19.63 -36.57 -21.09
N PHE A 170 19.76 -35.73 -20.07
CA PHE A 170 18.82 -35.57 -18.97
C PHE A 170 18.18 -34.19 -19.10
N ILE A 171 16.89 -34.15 -19.46
CA ILE A 171 16.18 -32.91 -19.83
C ILE A 171 14.89 -32.77 -19.04
N GLY A 172 14.74 -31.72 -18.23
CA GLY A 172 13.46 -31.45 -17.56
C GLY A 172 13.06 -32.44 -16.47
N ASN A 173 13.98 -33.26 -15.97
CA ASN A 173 13.70 -34.23 -14.92
C ASN A 173 13.72 -33.60 -13.53
N THR A 174 12.99 -34.18 -12.60
CA THR A 174 13.11 -33.88 -11.18
C THR A 174 13.96 -34.96 -10.51
N PHE A 175 15.02 -34.56 -9.82
CA PHE A 175 15.86 -35.42 -8.99
C PHE A 175 15.64 -35.08 -7.51
N ASP A 176 15.38 -36.10 -6.70
CA ASP A 176 15.19 -35.99 -5.25
C ASP A 176 16.05 -37.06 -4.55
N ASP A 177 16.90 -36.64 -3.61
CA ASP A 177 17.88 -37.45 -2.85
C ASP A 177 18.62 -38.49 -3.72
N THR A 178 19.34 -38.04 -4.75
CA THR A 178 19.85 -38.89 -5.85
C THR A 178 21.37 -38.86 -6.02
N ILE A 179 22.01 -40.02 -6.04
CA ILE A 179 23.41 -40.18 -6.48
C ILE A 179 23.46 -40.61 -7.96
N ILE A 180 24.25 -39.90 -8.76
CA ILE A 180 24.57 -40.23 -10.15
C ILE A 180 25.96 -40.88 -10.18
N ASN A 181 26.00 -42.20 -10.30
CA ASN A 181 27.22 -43.01 -10.31
C ASN A 181 27.74 -43.22 -11.74
N PHE A 182 28.93 -42.72 -12.06
CA PHE A 182 29.60 -43.01 -13.35
C PHE A 182 30.48 -44.25 -13.23
N ILE A 183 29.98 -45.42 -13.61
CA ILE A 183 30.67 -46.70 -13.30
C ILE A 183 31.79 -47.06 -14.30
N SER A 184 31.84 -46.41 -15.48
CA SER A 184 32.91 -46.55 -16.48
C SER A 184 33.35 -45.22 -17.07
N ASN A 185 34.51 -45.22 -17.74
CA ASN A 185 34.90 -44.11 -18.61
C ASN A 185 33.84 -43.95 -19.71
N SER A 186 33.39 -42.71 -19.92
CA SER A 186 32.20 -42.37 -20.69
C SER A 186 32.35 -40.94 -21.26
N GLN A 187 31.57 -40.55 -22.27
CA GLN A 187 31.60 -39.19 -22.84
C GLN A 187 30.21 -38.63 -23.17
N ASN A 188 30.12 -37.31 -23.32
CA ASN A 188 28.92 -36.56 -23.70
C ASN A 188 27.70 -36.79 -22.80
N PHE A 189 27.75 -36.30 -21.56
CA PHE A 189 26.63 -36.33 -20.62
C PHE A 189 26.10 -34.91 -20.43
N THR A 190 24.79 -34.73 -20.57
CA THR A 190 24.19 -33.40 -20.60
C THR A 190 22.97 -33.34 -19.69
N PHE A 191 22.99 -32.41 -18.72
CA PHE A 191 21.87 -32.09 -17.84
C PHE A 191 21.41 -30.66 -18.12
N THR A 192 20.15 -30.46 -18.51
CA THR A 192 19.55 -29.13 -18.73
C THR A 192 18.07 -29.12 -18.33
N LEU A 193 17.60 -27.99 -17.82
CA LEU A 193 16.25 -27.76 -17.30
C LEU A 193 15.79 -28.75 -16.21
N ASN A 194 16.69 -29.52 -15.61
CA ASN A 194 16.34 -30.43 -14.51
C ASN A 194 16.18 -29.67 -13.19
N ALA A 195 15.50 -30.27 -12.21
CA ALA A 195 15.34 -29.76 -10.87
C ALA A 195 15.97 -30.71 -9.84
N PHE A 196 17.10 -30.32 -9.25
CA PHE A 196 17.73 -31.03 -8.14
C PHE A 196 17.16 -30.48 -6.82
N LYS A 197 16.13 -31.15 -6.28
CA LYS A 197 15.27 -30.63 -5.20
C LYS A 197 15.85 -30.76 -3.79
N THR A 198 16.65 -31.79 -3.56
CA THR A 198 17.31 -32.07 -2.27
C THR A 198 18.71 -32.60 -2.55
N SER A 199 19.30 -33.46 -1.70
CA SER A 199 20.69 -33.92 -1.88
C SER A 199 20.92 -34.50 -3.27
N TYR A 200 22.09 -34.20 -3.83
CA TYR A 200 22.55 -34.82 -5.08
C TYR A 200 24.06 -35.00 -5.02
N TYR A 201 24.56 -36.04 -5.70
CA TYR A 201 26.00 -36.30 -5.79
C TYR A 201 26.36 -36.93 -7.14
N PHE A 202 27.46 -36.49 -7.75
CA PHE A 202 27.95 -36.99 -9.04
C PHE A 202 29.22 -37.84 -8.81
N ASP A 203 29.03 -39.08 -8.37
CA ASP A 203 30.13 -39.97 -7.97
C ASP A 203 30.96 -40.43 -9.17
N ASP A 204 32.27 -40.51 -8.98
CA ASP A 204 33.25 -40.87 -10.01
C ASP A 204 33.20 -40.02 -11.31
N SER A 205 32.63 -38.81 -11.24
CA SER A 205 32.46 -37.85 -12.36
C SER A 205 33.73 -37.49 -13.14
N PHE A 206 34.93 -37.72 -12.59
CA PHE A 206 36.20 -37.60 -13.32
C PHE A 206 36.36 -38.62 -14.48
N ARG A 207 35.47 -39.61 -14.58
CA ARG A 207 35.43 -40.60 -15.67
C ARG A 207 34.73 -40.10 -16.93
N VAL A 208 34.02 -38.97 -16.85
CA VAL A 208 33.30 -38.37 -17.98
C VAL A 208 34.13 -37.23 -18.58
N THR A 209 34.40 -37.26 -19.89
CA THR A 209 35.22 -36.22 -20.54
C THR A 209 34.46 -34.93 -20.83
N ASP A 210 33.17 -35.06 -21.12
CA ASP A 210 32.30 -33.98 -21.61
C ASP A 210 30.98 -34.02 -20.81
N LEU A 211 31.06 -33.62 -19.55
CA LEU A 211 29.94 -33.52 -18.61
C LEU A 211 29.45 -32.06 -18.56
N HIS A 212 28.24 -31.82 -19.08
CA HIS A 212 27.64 -30.50 -19.23
C HIS A 212 26.41 -30.34 -18.33
N PHE A 213 26.34 -29.20 -17.64
CA PHE A 213 25.17 -28.79 -16.85
C PHE A 213 24.35 -27.68 -17.54
N ASN A 214 24.67 -27.40 -18.80
CA ASN A 214 23.91 -26.50 -19.65
C ASN A 214 24.07 -26.97 -21.12
N ALA A 215 22.95 -27.38 -21.72
CA ALA A 215 22.93 -27.85 -23.12
C ALA A 215 22.63 -26.74 -24.13
N SER A 216 22.10 -25.62 -23.63
CA SER A 216 21.23 -24.71 -24.36
C SER A 216 21.37 -23.28 -23.84
N GLU A 217 20.35 -22.45 -24.06
CA GLU A 217 20.19 -21.14 -23.42
C GLU A 217 19.86 -21.25 -21.92
N TYR A 218 19.77 -22.47 -21.34
CA TYR A 218 19.39 -22.72 -19.95
C TYR A 218 20.20 -23.84 -19.27
N GLY A 219 20.46 -23.67 -17.97
CA GLY A 219 21.04 -24.65 -17.05
C GLY A 219 19.99 -25.46 -16.30
N ASN A 220 20.21 -25.77 -15.02
CA ASN A 220 19.32 -26.54 -14.14
C ASN A 220 18.97 -25.75 -12.87
N TYR A 221 17.89 -26.14 -12.19
CA TYR A 221 17.56 -25.66 -10.86
C TYR A 221 18.29 -26.47 -9.79
N TRP A 222 18.93 -25.77 -8.83
CA TRP A 222 19.69 -26.34 -7.74
C TRP A 222 19.13 -25.81 -6.40
N TYR A 223 18.56 -26.67 -5.55
CA TYR A 223 17.90 -26.24 -4.30
C TYR A 223 18.78 -25.43 -3.32
N ASN A 224 20.10 -25.51 -3.50
CA ASN A 224 21.14 -24.91 -2.66
C ASN A 224 21.88 -23.75 -3.35
N HIS A 225 21.40 -23.28 -4.51
CA HIS A 225 21.91 -22.08 -5.14
C HIS A 225 21.25 -20.84 -4.53
N ASP A 226 22.08 -19.91 -4.06
CA ASP A 226 21.73 -18.67 -3.38
C ASP A 226 22.19 -17.42 -4.16
N GLY A 227 22.25 -17.53 -5.49
CA GLY A 227 22.62 -16.43 -6.41
C GLY A 227 21.57 -15.32 -6.49
N THR A 228 21.85 -14.31 -7.33
CA THR A 228 20.89 -13.24 -7.66
C THR A 228 20.25 -13.46 -9.02
N ASP A 229 19.05 -12.90 -9.18
CA ASP A 229 18.23 -12.84 -10.40
C ASP A 229 17.94 -11.35 -10.65
N ALA A 230 18.95 -10.56 -11.01
CA ALA A 230 18.87 -9.10 -10.92
C ALA A 230 17.97 -8.44 -11.99
N ASP A 231 17.65 -9.15 -13.07
CA ASP A 231 16.70 -8.73 -14.10
C ASP A 231 15.39 -9.54 -14.12
N HIS A 232 15.20 -10.43 -13.13
CA HIS A 232 14.01 -11.26 -12.92
C HIS A 232 13.64 -12.14 -14.14
N ASP A 233 14.62 -12.59 -14.93
CA ASP A 233 14.37 -13.48 -16.08
C ASP A 233 14.24 -14.97 -15.68
N GLY A 234 14.60 -15.32 -14.43
CA GLY A 234 14.54 -16.66 -13.87
C GLY A 234 15.86 -17.44 -13.94
N ILE A 235 16.93 -16.83 -14.47
CA ILE A 235 18.28 -17.38 -14.56
C ILE A 235 19.18 -16.60 -13.59
N GLY A 236 20.06 -17.32 -12.88
CA GLY A 236 20.99 -16.71 -11.94
C GLY A 236 22.13 -15.98 -12.65
N ASP A 237 22.40 -14.74 -12.21
CA ASP A 237 23.53 -13.92 -12.69
C ASP A 237 24.91 -14.60 -12.48
N ASP A 238 25.01 -15.38 -11.39
CA ASP A 238 26.23 -16.02 -10.92
C ASP A 238 26.24 -17.54 -11.25
N PRO A 239 27.25 -18.06 -11.97
CA PRO A 239 27.38 -19.49 -12.25
C PRO A 239 27.40 -20.36 -10.99
N PHE A 240 26.54 -21.38 -10.95
CA PHE A 240 26.53 -22.36 -9.87
C PHE A 240 27.75 -23.28 -9.94
N ARG A 241 28.55 -23.30 -8.86
CA ARG A 241 29.77 -24.11 -8.75
C ARG A 241 29.54 -25.36 -7.90
N PHE A 242 29.87 -26.53 -8.45
CA PHE A 242 29.71 -27.80 -7.74
C PHE A 242 30.63 -27.91 -6.50
N PRO A 243 30.08 -28.11 -5.29
CA PRO A 243 30.88 -28.27 -4.08
C PRO A 243 31.74 -29.55 -4.10
N GLY A 244 32.95 -29.48 -3.53
CA GLY A 244 33.78 -30.65 -3.21
C GLY A 244 34.43 -31.40 -4.39
N HIS A 245 34.19 -31.02 -5.64
CA HIS A 245 34.71 -31.73 -6.82
C HIS A 245 36.12 -31.27 -7.23
N VAL A 246 36.90 -32.19 -7.82
CA VAL A 246 38.30 -31.98 -8.25
C VAL A 246 38.44 -31.25 -9.60
N SER A 247 37.35 -31.15 -10.35
CA SER A 247 37.21 -30.42 -11.60
C SER A 247 36.42 -29.12 -11.39
N ASP A 248 36.74 -28.13 -12.22
CA ASP A 248 36.02 -26.86 -12.32
C ASP A 248 34.73 -27.05 -13.13
N LEU A 249 33.79 -27.82 -12.57
CA LEU A 249 32.44 -27.99 -13.08
C LEU A 249 31.57 -26.81 -12.62
N TYR A 250 30.84 -26.23 -13.57
CA TYR A 250 29.89 -25.14 -13.36
C TYR A 250 28.62 -25.40 -14.17
N ASP A 251 27.50 -24.98 -13.62
CA ASP A 251 26.34 -24.59 -14.41
C ASP A 251 26.42 -23.07 -14.60
N TYR A 252 26.49 -22.60 -15.85
CA TYR A 252 26.65 -21.18 -16.15
C TYR A 252 25.33 -20.43 -16.27
N LEU A 253 24.19 -21.13 -16.25
CA LEU A 253 22.86 -20.56 -16.44
C LEU A 253 21.88 -21.22 -15.44
N PRO A 254 22.21 -21.25 -14.13
CA PRO A 254 21.40 -21.93 -13.13
C PRO A 254 20.01 -21.31 -13.07
N LEU A 255 18.97 -22.12 -12.92
CA LEU A 255 17.61 -21.63 -12.79
C LEU A 255 17.34 -21.21 -11.35
N MET A 256 16.77 -20.02 -11.17
CA MET A 256 16.38 -19.45 -9.87
C MET A 256 14.98 -19.91 -9.45
N VAL A 257 14.17 -20.35 -10.40
CA VAL A 257 12.85 -20.96 -10.19
C VAL A 257 12.90 -22.44 -10.56
N ASN A 258 12.27 -23.30 -9.75
CA ASN A 258 12.14 -24.70 -10.12
C ASN A 258 11.28 -24.81 -11.41
N PRO A 259 11.72 -25.56 -12.44
CA PRO A 259 11.02 -25.72 -13.71
C PRO A 259 9.53 -26.06 -13.61
N VAL A 260 9.06 -26.68 -12.52
CA VAL A 260 7.64 -27.03 -12.32
C VAL A 260 6.92 -26.14 -11.28
N SER A 261 7.48 -24.99 -10.91
CA SER A 261 6.88 -24.02 -9.98
C SER A 261 6.87 -22.59 -10.52
N TYR A 262 6.48 -21.63 -9.69
CA TYR A 262 6.60 -20.19 -9.93
C TYR A 262 7.22 -19.50 -8.70
N THR A 263 7.67 -18.26 -8.87
CA THR A 263 7.98 -17.33 -7.77
C THR A 263 7.52 -15.92 -8.15
N ALA A 264 7.46 -15.01 -7.18
CA ALA A 264 7.29 -13.59 -7.46
C ALA A 264 8.31 -12.75 -6.71
N TYR A 265 8.87 -11.78 -7.40
CA TYR A 265 9.75 -10.75 -6.86
C TYR A 265 8.95 -9.46 -6.70
N VAL A 266 8.91 -8.94 -5.48
CA VAL A 266 8.06 -7.81 -5.10
C VAL A 266 8.91 -6.79 -4.37
N THR A 267 8.91 -5.54 -4.85
CA THR A 267 9.78 -4.48 -4.35
C THR A 267 9.07 -3.13 -4.42
N ILE A 268 9.09 -2.37 -3.33
CA ILE A 268 8.72 -0.95 -3.29
C ILE A 268 9.97 -0.11 -3.58
N HIS A 269 9.96 0.66 -4.68
CA HIS A 269 11.05 1.60 -5.03
C HIS A 269 10.81 3.00 -4.46
N ALA A 270 9.54 3.41 -4.41
CA ALA A 270 9.09 4.64 -3.77
C ALA A 270 7.68 4.45 -3.20
N PRO A 271 7.33 5.10 -2.06
CA PRO A 271 8.19 5.85 -1.15
C PRO A 271 9.28 4.99 -0.50
N SER A 272 10.38 5.63 -0.07
CA SER A 272 11.41 4.98 0.74
C SER A 272 10.96 4.78 2.19
N ASP A 273 11.48 3.75 2.86
CA ASP A 273 11.18 3.51 4.27
C ASP A 273 11.49 4.72 5.18
N SER A 274 10.61 4.91 6.16
CA SER A 274 10.57 6.02 7.14
C SER A 274 10.43 7.44 6.55
N VAL A 275 10.00 7.61 5.29
CA VAL A 275 9.77 8.95 4.72
C VAL A 275 8.47 9.59 5.22
N MET A 276 8.44 10.94 5.26
CA MET A 276 7.23 11.73 5.49
C MET A 276 6.54 12.08 4.17
N LEU A 277 5.21 12.07 4.14
CA LEU A 277 4.38 12.34 2.96
C LEU A 277 3.19 13.25 3.29
N SER A 278 2.84 14.13 2.36
CA SER A 278 1.63 14.96 2.37
C SER A 278 1.00 15.02 0.98
N GLY A 279 -0.33 15.22 0.91
CA GLY A 279 -1.05 15.46 -0.34
C GLY A 279 -0.90 14.30 -1.33
N LEU A 280 -0.29 14.56 -2.49
CA LEU A 280 -0.06 13.55 -3.54
C LEU A 280 1.38 13.03 -3.47
N ALA A 281 1.54 11.74 -3.14
CA ALA A 281 2.82 11.05 -3.09
C ALA A 281 2.95 10.01 -4.21
N ASN A 282 4.05 10.01 -4.97
CA ASN A 282 4.30 8.96 -5.95
C ASN A 282 4.61 7.62 -5.24
N VAL A 283 3.95 6.56 -5.70
CA VAL A 283 4.22 5.17 -5.34
C VAL A 283 4.71 4.43 -6.59
N SER A 284 5.88 3.81 -6.48
CA SER A 284 6.59 3.06 -7.51
C SER A 284 6.89 1.66 -6.99
N VAL A 285 6.38 0.64 -7.67
CA VAL A 285 6.43 -0.77 -7.24
C VAL A 285 6.75 -1.66 -8.44
N THR A 286 7.57 -2.69 -8.22
CA THR A 286 7.73 -3.82 -9.15
C THR A 286 7.12 -5.06 -8.52
N ALA A 287 6.35 -5.82 -9.31
CA ALA A 287 5.79 -7.11 -8.92
C ALA A 287 5.93 -8.10 -10.09
N ASP A 288 7.11 -8.70 -10.26
CA ASP A 288 7.41 -9.60 -11.38
C ASP A 288 7.18 -11.06 -10.98
N VAL A 289 6.41 -11.81 -11.78
CA VAL A 289 6.12 -13.23 -11.53
C VAL A 289 6.82 -14.10 -12.56
N VAL A 290 7.76 -14.91 -12.09
CA VAL A 290 8.55 -15.83 -12.93
C VAL A 290 7.96 -17.23 -12.85
N VAL A 291 7.71 -17.84 -14.00
CA VAL A 291 7.04 -19.14 -14.14
C VAL A 291 8.00 -20.16 -14.77
N GLY A 292 8.19 -21.30 -14.12
CA GLY A 292 9.06 -22.37 -14.60
C GLY A 292 8.60 -22.99 -15.93
N PHE A 293 9.59 -23.40 -16.74
CA PHE A 293 9.41 -23.89 -18.11
C PHE A 293 8.42 -25.05 -18.30
N TYR A 294 8.22 -25.88 -17.28
CA TYR A 294 7.34 -27.05 -17.28
C TYR A 294 6.17 -26.92 -16.31
N TYR A 295 5.84 -25.71 -15.86
CA TYR A 295 4.64 -25.47 -15.04
C TYR A 295 3.36 -25.73 -15.87
N GLU A 296 2.63 -26.79 -15.54
CA GLU A 296 1.42 -27.20 -16.30
C GLU A 296 0.15 -26.39 -15.99
N GLY A 297 0.19 -25.51 -14.99
CA GLY A 297 -0.96 -24.72 -14.55
C GLY A 297 -1.14 -23.41 -15.32
N SER A 298 -2.34 -22.82 -15.22
CA SER A 298 -2.54 -21.40 -15.54
C SER A 298 -2.24 -20.55 -14.31
N VAL A 299 -1.35 -19.56 -14.44
CA VAL A 299 -1.04 -18.62 -13.36
C VAL A 299 -2.05 -17.47 -13.37
N SER A 300 -2.67 -17.19 -12.22
CA SER A 300 -3.49 -15.99 -11.98
C SER A 300 -2.78 -15.08 -11.00
N ILE A 301 -2.63 -13.79 -11.33
CA ILE A 301 -1.85 -12.84 -10.54
C ILE A 301 -2.75 -11.67 -10.16
N VAL A 302 -2.71 -11.27 -8.88
CA VAL A 302 -3.32 -10.04 -8.38
C VAL A 302 -2.32 -9.36 -7.43
N THR A 303 -1.95 -8.12 -7.72
CA THR A 303 -1.12 -7.30 -6.84
C THR A 303 -1.99 -6.25 -6.18
N SER A 304 -2.12 -6.31 -4.86
CA SER A 304 -2.81 -5.28 -4.06
C SER A 304 -1.79 -4.43 -3.33
N ILE A 305 -2.02 -3.11 -3.29
CA ILE A 305 -1.20 -2.14 -2.56
C ILE A 305 -2.10 -1.51 -1.52
N THR A 306 -1.70 -1.61 -0.26
CA THR A 306 -2.50 -1.22 0.90
C THR A 306 -1.76 -0.24 1.80
N LEU A 307 -2.50 0.67 2.42
CA LEU A 307 -2.01 1.59 3.43
C LEU A 307 -2.71 1.27 4.77
N ASN A 308 -1.95 0.81 5.77
CA ASN A 308 -2.47 0.20 7.01
C ASN A 308 -3.57 -0.85 6.75
N GLY A 309 -3.43 -1.66 5.69
CA GLY A 309 -4.38 -2.70 5.30
C GLY A 309 -5.65 -2.23 4.58
N THR A 310 -5.77 -0.92 4.29
CA THR A 310 -6.80 -0.40 3.37
C THR A 310 -6.25 -0.39 1.96
N GLU A 311 -6.90 -1.05 0.99
CA GLU A 311 -6.46 -1.02 -0.41
C GLU A 311 -6.52 0.40 -0.99
N VAL A 312 -5.39 0.84 -1.54
CA VAL A 312 -5.23 2.13 -2.24
C VAL A 312 -5.01 1.95 -3.74
N HIS A 313 -4.50 0.79 -4.16
CA HIS A 313 -4.34 0.43 -5.58
C HIS A 313 -4.37 -1.09 -5.78
N SER A 314 -4.73 -1.56 -6.97
CA SER A 314 -4.64 -2.97 -7.36
C SER A 314 -4.33 -3.13 -8.85
N ALA A 315 -3.45 -4.07 -9.19
CA ALA A 315 -2.96 -4.34 -10.54
C ALA A 315 -2.71 -5.85 -10.76
N ALA A 316 -2.08 -6.21 -11.89
CA ALA A 316 -1.49 -7.52 -12.12
C ALA A 316 0.02 -7.48 -11.78
N ASP A 317 0.85 -8.18 -12.54
CA ASP A 317 2.31 -8.13 -12.52
C ASP A 317 2.91 -6.93 -13.29
N GLY A 318 4.21 -6.71 -13.08
CA GLY A 318 5.05 -5.69 -13.74
C GLY A 318 5.28 -4.44 -12.90
N THR A 319 5.68 -3.35 -13.57
CA THR A 319 5.89 -2.03 -12.96
C THR A 319 4.56 -1.30 -12.74
N ILE A 320 4.30 -0.87 -11.51
CA ILE A 320 3.09 -0.19 -11.06
C ILE A 320 3.47 1.20 -10.55
N GLU A 321 2.89 2.23 -11.14
CA GLU A 321 3.12 3.64 -10.82
C GLU A 321 1.78 4.35 -10.61
N PHE A 322 1.60 5.02 -9.46
CA PHE A 322 0.44 5.87 -9.22
C PHE A 322 0.74 6.97 -8.20
N ASP A 323 -0.13 7.99 -8.15
CA ASP A 323 -0.12 9.01 -7.10
C ASP A 323 -1.08 8.59 -5.98
N LEU A 324 -0.55 8.37 -4.78
CA LEU A 324 -1.29 8.14 -3.55
C LEU A 324 -1.79 9.49 -3.00
N ASP A 325 -3.11 9.66 -2.93
CA ASP A 325 -3.74 10.79 -2.25
C ASP A 325 -3.85 10.52 -0.75
N THR A 326 -2.95 11.14 0.02
CA THR A 326 -2.86 11.03 1.47
C THR A 326 -3.82 11.96 2.20
N SER A 327 -4.47 12.91 1.52
CA SER A 327 -5.30 13.97 2.15
C SER A 327 -6.58 13.47 2.82
N ALA A 328 -7.03 12.26 2.50
CA ALA A 328 -8.16 11.60 3.15
C ALA A 328 -7.77 10.82 4.42
N HIS A 329 -6.48 10.72 4.73
CA HIS A 329 -5.92 9.99 5.86
C HIS A 329 -5.50 10.98 6.96
N GLY A 330 -5.75 10.63 8.23
CA GLY A 330 -5.26 11.43 9.36
C GLY A 330 -3.78 11.19 9.61
N ASP A 331 -3.14 12.12 10.30
CA ASP A 331 -1.67 12.14 10.42
C ASP A 331 -1.13 11.03 11.35
N GLY A 332 0.14 10.68 11.16
CA GLY A 332 0.87 9.67 11.94
C GLY A 332 1.45 8.53 11.09
N LEU A 333 1.81 7.42 11.74
CA LEU A 333 2.54 6.31 11.12
C LEU A 333 1.62 5.32 10.37
N TYR A 334 1.99 5.01 9.13
CA TYR A 334 1.34 4.03 8.27
C TYR A 334 2.34 3.02 7.72
N ILE A 335 1.86 1.79 7.48
CA ILE A 335 2.57 0.77 6.70
C ILE A 335 2.00 0.80 5.29
N LEU A 336 2.83 1.14 4.30
CA LEU A 336 2.52 0.92 2.89
C LEU A 336 3.03 -0.49 2.53
N LYS A 337 2.13 -1.36 2.13
CA LYS A 337 2.41 -2.77 1.84
C LYS A 337 1.90 -3.15 0.46
N VAL A 338 2.78 -3.71 -0.36
CA VAL A 338 2.43 -4.44 -1.58
C VAL A 338 2.27 -5.93 -1.26
N THR A 339 1.30 -6.59 -1.90
CA THR A 339 1.08 -8.02 -1.80
C THR A 339 0.68 -8.56 -3.16
N THR A 340 1.55 -9.37 -3.75
CA THR A 340 1.30 -10.11 -4.98
C THR A 340 0.80 -11.50 -4.62
N THR A 341 -0.47 -11.75 -4.89
CA THR A 341 -1.10 -13.05 -4.68
C THR A 341 -1.13 -13.84 -5.98
N VAL A 342 -0.46 -14.99 -5.99
CA VAL A 342 -0.44 -15.93 -7.10
C VAL A 342 -1.44 -17.06 -6.84
N ASN A 343 -2.24 -17.39 -7.86
CA ASN A 343 -3.29 -18.42 -7.85
C ASN A 343 -4.33 -18.29 -6.71
N SER A 344 -4.46 -17.10 -6.12
CA SER A 344 -5.28 -16.83 -4.92
C SER A 344 -4.86 -17.64 -3.67
N VAL A 345 -3.60 -18.07 -3.60
CA VAL A 345 -3.07 -18.90 -2.50
C VAL A 345 -1.72 -18.40 -1.98
N ASP A 346 -0.75 -18.17 -2.87
CA ASP A 346 0.62 -17.84 -2.46
C ASP A 346 0.80 -16.31 -2.46
N GLU A 347 1.27 -15.76 -1.33
CA GLU A 347 1.45 -14.31 -1.14
C GLU A 347 2.93 -13.96 -1.04
N TYR A 348 3.36 -13.02 -1.88
CA TYR A 348 4.69 -12.42 -1.89
C TYR A 348 4.53 -10.94 -1.55
N THR A 349 5.32 -10.42 -0.60
CA THR A 349 5.07 -9.09 -0.02
C THR A 349 6.33 -8.31 0.23
N ASP A 350 6.24 -7.00 0.03
CA ASP A 350 7.20 -6.02 0.52
C ASP A 350 6.44 -4.89 1.24
N GLU A 351 7.06 -4.27 2.23
CA GLU A 351 6.44 -3.23 3.06
C GLU A 351 7.44 -2.18 3.56
N VAL A 352 7.00 -0.93 3.52
CA VAL A 352 7.74 0.24 4.04
C VAL A 352 6.87 1.01 5.03
N GLN A 353 7.50 1.65 6.01
CA GLN A 353 6.83 2.57 6.91
C GLN A 353 6.87 3.99 6.33
N VAL A 354 5.75 4.71 6.40
CA VAL A 354 5.65 6.11 5.99
C VAL A 354 4.93 6.88 7.08
N THR A 355 5.35 8.12 7.32
CA THR A 355 4.62 9.04 8.21
C THR A 355 3.79 9.97 7.35
N LEU A 356 2.47 9.97 7.53
CA LEU A 356 1.60 10.94 6.89
C LEU A 356 1.47 12.18 7.78
N ASP A 357 1.52 13.33 7.14
CA ASP A 357 1.30 14.62 7.78
C ASP A 357 0.70 15.58 6.76
N ASN A 358 -0.63 15.76 6.83
CA ASN A 358 -1.42 16.61 5.95
C ASN A 358 -1.90 17.89 6.66
N THR A 359 -1.48 18.11 7.91
CA THR A 359 -1.89 19.23 8.74
C THR A 359 -0.82 20.32 8.66
N GLY A 360 -1.24 21.59 8.62
CA GLY A 360 -0.29 22.71 8.67
C GLY A 360 0.04 23.13 10.10
N PRO A 361 1.18 23.81 10.33
CA PRO A 361 1.59 24.25 11.65
C PRO A 361 0.50 25.01 12.42
N ASN A 362 0.40 24.77 13.72
CA ASN A 362 -0.51 25.49 14.60
C ASN A 362 0.13 26.82 15.06
N LEU A 363 -0.57 27.94 14.87
CA LEU A 363 -0.08 29.28 15.24
C LEU A 363 -0.77 29.79 16.52
N VAL A 364 0.04 30.24 17.48
CA VAL A 364 -0.37 30.94 18.71
C VAL A 364 0.13 32.38 18.63
N VAL A 365 -0.77 33.35 18.77
CA VAL A 365 -0.48 34.78 18.57
C VAL A 365 -0.56 35.55 19.88
N SER A 366 0.33 36.53 20.06
CA SER A 366 0.36 37.43 21.23
C SER A 366 -0.69 38.55 21.21
N ILE A 367 -1.51 38.61 20.16
CA ILE A 367 -2.48 39.67 19.84
C ILE A 367 -3.88 39.07 19.61
N ASP A 368 -4.90 39.70 20.20
CA ASP A 368 -6.31 39.35 19.96
C ASP A 368 -6.85 40.00 18.67
N ASP A 369 -7.84 39.37 18.03
CA ASP A 369 -8.57 39.97 16.91
C ASP A 369 -9.34 41.24 17.34
N ASP A 370 -9.60 42.14 16.39
CA ASP A 370 -10.12 43.49 16.62
C ASP A 370 -9.29 44.38 17.57
N THR A 371 -7.99 44.10 17.78
CA THR A 371 -7.12 44.92 18.65
C THR A 371 -7.07 46.39 18.22
N VAL A 372 -7.14 47.31 19.18
CA VAL A 372 -7.00 48.77 18.97
C VAL A 372 -5.69 49.25 19.59
N THR A 373 -4.90 50.03 18.85
CA THR A 373 -3.59 50.52 19.29
C THR A 373 -3.37 51.98 18.89
N THR A 374 -2.73 52.74 19.79
CA THR A 374 -2.20 54.09 19.55
C THR A 374 -0.71 54.09 19.21
N ASP A 375 -0.06 52.91 19.26
CA ASP A 375 1.35 52.70 18.92
C ASP A 375 1.46 52.49 17.40
N ASP A 376 2.34 53.25 16.74
CA ASP A 376 2.57 53.19 15.28
C ASP A 376 3.50 52.03 14.88
N SER A 377 4.18 51.41 15.84
CA SER A 377 4.96 50.19 15.63
C SER A 377 5.01 49.28 16.88
N PRO A 378 3.87 48.66 17.25
CA PRO A 378 3.81 47.77 18.40
C PRO A 378 4.66 46.51 18.16
N ASN A 379 5.31 46.02 19.21
CA ASN A 379 6.09 44.78 19.15
C ASN A 379 5.24 43.58 19.58
N TRP A 380 4.99 42.67 18.63
CA TRP A 380 4.23 41.45 18.83
C TRP A 380 5.04 40.21 18.42
N ASP A 381 4.55 39.06 18.83
CA ASP A 381 5.07 37.75 18.46
C ASP A 381 3.97 36.75 18.05
N VAL A 382 4.41 35.75 17.29
CA VAL A 382 3.63 34.57 16.92
C VAL A 382 4.53 33.34 17.05
N GLU A 383 4.05 32.34 17.77
CA GLU A 383 4.67 31.03 17.94
C GLU A 383 3.97 30.04 17.00
N ALA A 384 4.71 29.38 16.12
CA ALA A 384 4.26 28.23 15.35
C ALA A 384 4.87 26.95 15.93
N GLU A 385 4.05 25.91 16.08
CA GLU A 385 4.48 24.56 16.43
C GLU A 385 3.83 23.55 15.48
N ASP A 386 4.58 22.50 15.13
CA ASP A 386 4.08 21.34 14.39
C ASP A 386 4.43 20.07 15.17
N ASP A 387 3.52 19.09 15.17
CA ASP A 387 3.63 17.86 15.98
C ASP A 387 4.47 16.77 15.27
N ILE A 388 4.66 16.85 13.94
CA ILE A 388 5.21 15.76 13.12
C ILE A 388 6.36 16.22 12.24
N SER A 389 6.19 17.31 11.49
CA SER A 389 7.20 17.83 10.57
C SER A 389 7.94 19.05 11.16
N ASN A 390 9.03 19.49 10.52
CA ASN A 390 9.68 20.75 10.93
C ASN A 390 9.05 21.92 10.19
N LEU A 391 9.10 23.11 10.80
CA LEU A 391 8.78 24.35 10.10
C LEU A 391 9.81 24.64 9.00
N LEU A 392 9.31 25.04 7.82
CA LEU A 392 10.10 25.53 6.70
C LEU A 392 10.21 27.07 6.70
N TRP A 393 9.13 27.77 7.04
CA TRP A 393 9.13 29.23 7.23
C TRP A 393 7.95 29.72 8.08
N ILE A 394 8.08 30.93 8.63
CA ILE A 394 7.02 31.70 9.30
C ILE A 394 7.08 33.15 8.82
N ALA A 395 5.94 33.78 8.58
CA ALA A 395 5.88 35.10 7.94
C ALA A 395 4.67 35.94 8.37
N ALA A 396 4.88 37.26 8.43
CA ALA A 396 3.88 38.25 8.76
C ALA A 396 3.61 39.19 7.56
N PHE A 397 2.32 39.37 7.25
CA PHE A 397 1.82 40.17 6.14
C PHE A 397 0.85 41.24 6.67
N LEU A 398 0.97 42.47 6.15
CA LEU A 398 0.12 43.60 6.49
C LEU A 398 -0.58 44.09 5.22
N ASP A 399 -1.91 44.12 5.20
CA ASP A 399 -2.74 44.37 4.01
C ASP A 399 -2.33 43.49 2.79
N GLY A 400 -1.95 42.25 3.07
CA GLY A 400 -1.45 41.27 2.09
C GLY A 400 0.01 41.48 1.62
N VAL A 401 0.73 42.47 2.15
CA VAL A 401 2.14 42.74 1.84
C VAL A 401 3.04 42.12 2.91
N LEU A 402 3.98 41.26 2.49
CA LEU A 402 5.00 40.70 3.37
C LEU A 402 5.86 41.83 3.98
N PHE A 403 5.92 41.91 5.31
CA PHE A 403 6.79 42.87 6.01
C PHE A 403 7.83 42.21 6.90
N ASP A 404 7.55 41.01 7.44
CA ASP A 404 8.51 40.26 8.27
C ASP A 404 8.44 38.75 8.02
N ASN A 405 9.54 38.02 8.25
CA ASN A 405 9.63 36.55 8.12
C ASN A 405 10.90 35.97 8.75
N ASP A 406 10.80 34.68 9.11
CA ASP A 406 11.93 33.78 9.31
C ASP A 406 11.80 32.58 8.34
N THR A 407 12.91 32.18 7.74
CA THR A 407 12.99 31.12 6.71
C THR A 407 14.09 30.09 7.00
N GLU A 408 14.61 30.02 8.22
CA GLU A 408 15.54 28.97 8.62
C GLU A 408 14.76 27.72 9.06
N SER A 409 14.90 26.60 8.35
CA SER A 409 14.18 25.36 8.72
C SER A 409 14.72 24.75 10.02
N GLY A 410 13.81 24.18 10.82
CA GLY A 410 14.13 23.55 12.11
C GLY A 410 14.42 24.51 13.27
N GLN A 411 14.00 25.79 13.19
CA GLN A 411 14.10 26.75 14.30
C GLN A 411 12.96 26.64 15.31
N THR A 412 13.17 27.23 16.50
CA THR A 412 12.10 27.53 17.47
C THR A 412 11.13 28.52 16.85
N GLY A 413 9.89 28.10 16.58
CA GLY A 413 8.95 28.78 15.68
C GLY A 413 8.37 30.14 16.12
N THR A 414 9.08 30.93 16.94
CA THR A 414 8.65 32.26 17.36
C THR A 414 9.17 33.35 16.41
N LEU A 415 8.27 34.01 15.68
CA LEU A 415 8.58 35.25 14.95
C LEU A 415 8.19 36.45 15.80
N TYR A 416 9.17 37.30 16.16
CA TYR A 416 8.92 38.63 16.73
C TYR A 416 8.88 39.65 15.59
N PHE A 417 7.82 40.45 15.52
CA PHE A 417 7.57 41.37 14.41
C PHE A 417 7.03 42.72 14.90
N MET A 418 7.29 43.76 14.11
CA MET A 418 6.86 45.13 14.36
C MET A 418 6.25 45.69 13.07
N PRO A 419 4.90 45.70 12.90
CA PRO A 419 4.28 46.35 11.75
C PRO A 419 4.51 47.87 11.82
N GLU A 420 4.45 48.56 10.68
CA GLU A 420 4.46 50.02 10.62
C GLU A 420 3.07 50.52 10.18
N PHE A 421 2.39 51.28 11.04
CA PHE A 421 1.09 51.89 10.73
C PHE A 421 1.27 53.34 10.23
N ASP A 422 1.03 53.55 8.94
CA ASP A 422 1.22 54.83 8.24
C ASP A 422 0.04 55.82 8.32
N SER A 423 -1.15 55.35 8.72
CA SER A 423 -2.39 56.12 8.69
C SER A 423 -3.50 55.49 9.54
N GLU A 424 -4.40 56.31 10.09
CA GLU A 424 -5.54 55.82 10.88
C GLU A 424 -6.53 55.04 10.00
N LYS A 425 -6.64 53.73 10.25
CA LYS A 425 -7.57 52.79 9.63
C LYS A 425 -7.50 51.42 10.34
N SER A 426 -8.36 50.51 9.92
CA SER A 426 -8.15 49.07 10.09
C SER A 426 -7.08 48.55 9.10
N TYR A 427 -6.19 47.68 9.58
CA TYR A 427 -5.23 46.91 8.81
C TYR A 427 -5.56 45.41 8.91
N GLU A 428 -5.32 44.66 7.83
CA GLU A 428 -5.41 43.20 7.81
C GLU A 428 -4.03 42.60 8.16
N LEU A 429 -3.87 42.01 9.33
CA LEU A 429 -2.66 41.30 9.76
C LEU A 429 -2.84 39.80 9.50
N CYS A 430 -2.09 39.27 8.54
CA CYS A 430 -2.08 37.84 8.18
C CYS A 430 -0.76 37.22 8.61
N LEU A 431 -0.83 36.21 9.47
CA LEU A 431 0.30 35.44 9.98
C LEU A 431 0.23 34.03 9.42
N ARG A 432 1.32 33.54 8.83
CA ARG A 432 1.38 32.23 8.17
C ARG A 432 2.63 31.48 8.55
N SER A 433 2.55 30.15 8.60
CA SER A 433 3.71 29.27 8.62
C SER A 433 3.47 28.08 7.69
N MET A 434 4.56 27.51 7.18
CA MET A 434 4.55 26.31 6.36
C MET A 434 5.58 25.33 6.91
N ASP A 435 5.27 24.04 6.85
CA ASP A 435 6.19 22.96 7.19
C ASP A 435 7.10 22.53 6.02
N GLU A 436 7.98 21.56 6.27
CA GLU A 436 8.86 20.98 5.24
C GLU A 436 8.13 20.13 4.18
N LEU A 437 6.83 19.84 4.36
CA LEU A 437 5.99 19.08 3.42
C LEU A 437 5.10 19.98 2.53
N GLY A 438 4.98 21.26 2.87
CA GLY A 438 4.19 22.26 2.16
C GLY A 438 2.80 22.53 2.74
N ASN A 439 2.44 21.96 3.89
CA ASN A 439 1.19 22.27 4.56
C ASN A 439 1.27 23.68 5.19
N ILE A 440 0.15 24.40 5.26
CA ILE A 440 0.13 25.82 5.68
C ILE A 440 -0.82 26.03 6.86
N GLY A 441 -0.29 26.63 7.93
CA GLY A 441 -1.06 27.27 9.00
C GLY A 441 -1.25 28.76 8.72
N GLU A 442 -2.44 29.29 9.05
CA GLU A 442 -2.78 30.71 8.85
C GLU A 442 -3.66 31.25 9.97
N VAL A 443 -3.37 32.47 10.42
CA VAL A 443 -4.22 33.30 11.28
C VAL A 443 -4.37 34.67 10.62
N ASN A 444 -5.61 35.14 10.45
CA ASN A 444 -5.91 36.50 9.98
C ASN A 444 -6.57 37.28 11.12
N LEU A 445 -6.12 38.52 11.35
CA LEU A 445 -6.57 39.42 12.40
C LEU A 445 -6.84 40.81 11.83
N THR A 446 -7.80 41.52 12.43
CA THR A 446 -8.05 42.94 12.17
C THR A 446 -7.42 43.78 13.26
N VAL A 447 -6.61 44.78 12.89
CA VAL A 447 -5.97 45.71 13.82
C VAL A 447 -6.39 47.14 13.48
N TYR A 448 -6.85 47.89 14.47
CA TYR A 448 -7.19 49.31 14.31
C TYR A 448 -6.07 50.18 14.89
N TYR A 449 -5.46 51.01 14.04
CA TYR A 449 -4.55 52.06 14.48
C TYR A 449 -5.33 53.38 14.58
N ASP A 450 -5.44 53.92 15.79
CA ASP A 450 -6.30 55.06 16.11
C ASP A 450 -5.59 55.97 17.13
N ILE A 451 -5.33 57.22 16.77
CA ILE A 451 -4.65 58.22 17.60
C ILE A 451 -5.48 59.52 17.75
N SER A 452 -6.70 59.52 17.21
CA SER A 452 -7.60 60.66 17.20
C SER A 452 -8.62 60.57 18.33
N ALA A 453 -9.14 61.72 18.76
CA ALA A 453 -10.33 61.73 19.59
C ALA A 453 -11.58 61.78 18.70
N PRO A 454 -12.73 61.27 19.18
CA PRO A 454 -13.94 61.17 18.38
C PRO A 454 -14.32 62.53 17.83
N GLN A 455 -14.64 62.58 16.54
CA GLN A 455 -15.17 63.81 15.96
C GLN A 455 -16.60 63.99 16.50
N LEU A 456 -16.85 65.15 17.11
CA LEU A 456 -18.11 65.49 17.74
C LEU A 456 -18.54 66.88 17.27
N SER A 457 -19.77 66.99 16.78
CA SER A 457 -20.39 68.26 16.43
C SER A 457 -20.79 69.08 17.67
N SER A 458 -21.05 70.37 17.47
CA SER A 458 -21.52 71.30 18.50
C SER A 458 -22.82 71.94 17.99
N PRO A 459 -23.99 71.36 18.28
CA PRO A 459 -25.29 71.91 17.88
C PRO A 459 -25.62 73.19 18.66
N ASP A 460 -26.43 74.07 18.07
CA ASP A 460 -26.83 75.34 18.70
C ASP A 460 -27.63 75.14 19.99
N ASP A 461 -27.43 76.04 20.97
CA ASP A 461 -28.28 76.19 22.16
C ASP A 461 -29.77 76.32 21.80
N ILE A 462 -30.65 75.72 22.59
CA ILE A 462 -32.09 75.71 22.33
C ILE A 462 -32.90 76.43 23.42
N SER A 463 -33.99 77.08 23.02
CA SER A 463 -34.93 77.75 23.93
C SER A 463 -36.38 77.40 23.57
N TYR A 464 -37.18 76.98 24.56
CA TYR A 464 -38.56 76.55 24.33
C TYR A 464 -39.48 76.82 25.55
N GLU A 465 -40.81 76.81 25.36
CA GLU A 465 -41.78 77.00 26.47
C GLU A 465 -42.05 75.69 27.23
N VAL A 466 -42.07 75.76 28.57
CA VAL A 466 -42.32 74.62 29.46
C VAL A 466 -43.56 73.81 29.05
N GLY A 467 -43.41 72.48 28.97
CA GLY A 467 -44.47 71.58 28.50
C GLY A 467 -44.48 71.33 26.98
N THR A 468 -43.62 71.99 26.20
CA THR A 468 -43.41 71.64 24.78
C THR A 468 -42.83 70.23 24.65
N SER A 469 -43.48 69.38 23.85
CA SER A 469 -43.05 68.01 23.57
C SER A 469 -42.32 67.88 22.23
N GLY A 470 -41.36 66.97 22.13
CA GLY A 470 -40.66 66.65 20.88
C GLY A 470 -39.38 67.45 20.64
N GLN A 471 -38.87 68.13 21.67
CA GLN A 471 -37.56 68.77 21.64
C GLN A 471 -36.47 67.71 21.82
N THR A 472 -35.50 67.71 20.91
CA THR A 472 -34.37 66.78 20.85
C THR A 472 -33.11 67.54 20.47
N ILE A 473 -31.97 67.11 21.00
CA ILE A 473 -30.64 67.52 20.54
C ILE A 473 -30.02 66.32 19.82
N THR A 474 -29.37 66.60 18.70
CA THR A 474 -28.66 65.61 17.89
C THR A 474 -27.20 66.04 17.77
N TRP A 475 -26.29 65.16 18.16
CA TRP A 475 -24.88 65.29 17.87
C TRP A 475 -24.52 64.32 16.74
N GLU A 476 -24.13 64.86 15.59
CA GLU A 476 -23.33 64.13 14.62
C GLU A 476 -21.99 63.79 15.29
N ALA A 477 -21.63 62.51 15.34
CA ALA A 477 -20.40 62.02 15.94
C ALA A 477 -19.81 60.92 15.06
N SER A 478 -18.48 60.82 14.95
CA SER A 478 -17.81 59.74 14.23
C SER A 478 -16.40 59.48 14.73
N ASP A 479 -15.98 58.23 14.67
CA ASP A 479 -14.67 57.76 15.12
C ASP A 479 -14.29 56.46 14.38
N LEU A 480 -13.02 56.07 14.37
CA LEU A 480 -12.56 54.81 13.77
C LEU A 480 -12.86 53.61 14.69
N THR A 481 -12.77 53.81 16.00
CA THR A 481 -13.03 52.79 17.02
C THR A 481 -14.07 53.21 18.07
N PRO A 482 -15.33 53.52 17.69
CA PRO A 482 -16.39 53.89 18.64
C PRO A 482 -16.55 52.92 19.82
N GLN A 483 -16.74 53.45 21.04
CA GLN A 483 -17.00 52.65 22.24
C GLN A 483 -18.34 52.97 22.89
N ASN A 484 -18.48 54.15 23.52
CA ASN A 484 -19.65 54.51 24.30
C ASN A 484 -19.82 56.04 24.43
N TYR A 485 -20.95 56.47 24.96
CA TYR A 485 -21.22 57.89 25.25
C TYR A 485 -21.92 58.06 26.59
N THR A 486 -21.87 59.28 27.12
CA THR A 486 -22.58 59.70 28.34
C THR A 486 -23.02 61.15 28.20
N ILE A 487 -24.28 61.40 28.46
CA ILE A 487 -24.92 62.72 28.49
C ILE A 487 -25.32 63.00 29.93
N THR A 488 -24.96 64.19 30.41
CA THR A 488 -25.38 64.68 31.73
C THR A 488 -26.25 65.93 31.58
N LEU A 489 -27.24 66.06 32.46
CA LEU A 489 -28.11 67.22 32.63
C LEU A 489 -27.86 67.77 34.04
N ASP A 490 -27.48 69.04 34.15
CA ASP A 490 -27.17 69.73 35.41
C ASP A 490 -26.17 68.95 36.31
N GLY A 491 -25.23 68.25 35.67
CA GLY A 491 -24.21 67.42 36.32
C GLY A 491 -24.66 66.04 36.81
N SER A 492 -25.88 65.60 36.47
CA SER A 492 -26.38 64.23 36.71
C SER A 492 -26.53 63.47 35.39
N ILE A 493 -26.26 62.15 35.36
CA ILE A 493 -26.42 61.35 34.13
C ILE A 493 -27.89 61.40 33.66
N TRP A 494 -28.06 61.77 32.40
CA TRP A 494 -29.34 61.87 31.69
C TRP A 494 -29.57 60.68 30.76
N GLN A 495 -28.53 60.30 30.01
CA GLN A 495 -28.55 59.19 29.04
C GLN A 495 -27.13 58.69 28.83
N ASP A 496 -26.93 57.37 28.74
CA ASP A 496 -25.65 56.74 28.44
C ASP A 496 -25.88 55.44 27.64
N GLY A 497 -24.85 54.95 26.97
CA GLY A 497 -24.90 53.69 26.24
C GLY A 497 -23.71 53.45 25.33
N ASP A 498 -23.65 52.25 24.77
CA ASP A 498 -22.67 51.87 23.74
C ASP A 498 -22.86 52.74 22.48
N TRP A 499 -21.76 53.00 21.78
CA TRP A 499 -21.73 53.85 20.59
C TRP A 499 -21.01 53.13 19.46
N ALA A 500 -21.64 53.05 18.29
CA ALA A 500 -21.12 52.34 17.12
C ALA A 500 -20.74 53.28 15.95
N GLY A 501 -20.61 54.59 16.21
CA GLY A 501 -20.32 55.60 15.19
C GLY A 501 -21.56 56.27 14.56
N ASP A 502 -22.76 55.96 15.05
CA ASP A 502 -24.02 56.61 14.64
C ASP A 502 -24.22 57.97 15.34
N ASP A 503 -25.08 58.83 14.76
CA ASP A 503 -25.54 60.08 15.39
C ASP A 503 -26.20 59.83 16.76
N ILE A 504 -25.82 60.64 17.75
CA ILE A 504 -26.33 60.52 19.12
C ILE A 504 -27.47 61.52 19.30
N ILE A 505 -28.67 60.98 19.59
CA ILE A 505 -29.88 61.80 19.79
C ILE A 505 -30.36 61.65 21.22
N THR A 506 -30.64 62.77 21.89
CA THR A 506 -31.32 62.80 23.19
C THR A 506 -32.60 63.61 23.14
N ASN A 507 -33.61 63.18 23.90
CA ASN A 507 -34.82 63.96 24.11
C ASN A 507 -34.66 64.84 25.36
N VAL A 508 -34.96 66.13 25.21
CA VAL A 508 -34.88 67.13 26.28
C VAL A 508 -36.26 67.73 26.60
N SER A 509 -37.34 67.04 26.25
CA SER A 509 -38.71 67.49 26.54
C SER A 509 -39.08 67.22 28.00
N GLY A 510 -39.87 68.10 28.60
CA GLY A 510 -40.41 67.90 29.96
C GLY A 510 -39.48 68.35 31.10
N LEU A 511 -38.42 69.09 30.77
CA LEU A 511 -37.68 69.90 31.75
C LEU A 511 -38.60 70.98 32.37
N LEU A 512 -38.22 71.48 33.55
CA LEU A 512 -38.94 72.56 34.23
C LEU A 512 -38.44 73.91 33.72
N ALA A 513 -39.18 74.99 34.00
CA ALA A 513 -38.71 76.33 33.65
C ALA A 513 -37.42 76.70 34.40
N GLY A 514 -36.40 77.14 33.66
CA GLY A 514 -35.05 77.39 34.14
C GLY A 514 -33.99 77.24 33.03
N ASP A 515 -32.76 77.62 33.36
CA ASP A 515 -31.58 77.34 32.54
C ASP A 515 -31.06 75.94 32.90
N HIS A 516 -30.90 75.07 31.90
CA HIS A 516 -30.42 73.70 32.05
C HIS A 516 -29.20 73.47 31.19
N THR A 517 -28.14 72.86 31.74
CA THR A 517 -26.90 72.59 30.99
C THR A 517 -26.83 71.11 30.65
N LEU A 518 -26.82 70.77 29.36
CA LEU A 518 -26.45 69.43 28.89
C LEU A 518 -24.97 69.37 28.52
N VAL A 519 -24.30 68.32 28.96
CA VAL A 519 -22.91 68.00 28.56
C VAL A 519 -22.88 66.57 28.05
N ILE A 520 -22.48 66.38 26.79
CA ILE A 520 -22.19 65.07 26.21
C ILE A 520 -20.69 64.80 26.23
N THR A 521 -20.30 63.57 26.55
CA THR A 521 -18.95 63.04 26.30
C THR A 521 -19.08 61.74 25.52
N VAL A 522 -18.33 61.63 24.43
CA VAL A 522 -18.17 60.41 23.63
C VAL A 522 -16.78 59.81 23.86
N TYR A 523 -16.68 58.49 23.78
CA TYR A 523 -15.46 57.71 24.04
C TYR A 523 -15.22 56.72 22.90
N ASP A 524 -13.96 56.57 22.52
CA ASP A 524 -13.47 55.52 21.61
C ASP A 524 -12.80 54.37 22.39
N ARG A 525 -12.41 53.32 21.68
CA ARG A 525 -11.75 52.12 22.22
C ARG A 525 -10.25 52.34 22.48
N ALA A 526 -9.63 53.37 21.88
CA ALA A 526 -8.26 53.80 22.16
C ALA A 526 -8.15 54.54 23.52
N GLY A 527 -9.27 55.01 24.07
CA GLY A 527 -9.39 55.69 25.34
C GLY A 527 -9.36 57.22 25.26
N HIS A 528 -9.49 57.80 24.07
CA HIS A 528 -9.72 59.25 23.94
C HIS A 528 -11.21 59.58 24.11
N SER A 529 -11.50 60.89 24.16
CA SER A 529 -12.86 61.37 24.34
C SER A 529 -13.02 62.80 23.85
N SER A 530 -14.21 63.12 23.34
CA SER A 530 -14.63 64.47 22.98
C SER A 530 -15.86 64.87 23.78
N THR A 531 -15.97 66.16 24.09
CA THR A 531 -17.03 66.71 24.93
C THR A 531 -17.60 67.98 24.31
N ASP A 532 -18.93 68.10 24.33
CA ASP A 532 -19.68 69.27 23.89
C ASP A 532 -20.69 69.70 24.99
N THR A 533 -21.15 70.94 24.95
CA THR A 533 -22.08 71.51 25.93
C THR A 533 -23.13 72.36 25.24
N VAL A 534 -24.40 72.07 25.53
CA VAL A 534 -25.57 72.76 24.99
C VAL A 534 -26.39 73.31 26.14
N GLU A 535 -26.64 74.62 26.13
CA GLU A 535 -27.54 75.26 27.08
C GLU A 535 -28.99 75.14 26.58
N VAL A 536 -29.89 74.82 27.50
CA VAL A 536 -31.33 74.62 27.25
C VAL A 536 -32.12 75.59 28.13
N GLU A 537 -32.58 76.68 27.54
CA GLU A 537 -33.45 77.66 28.21
C GLU A 537 -34.90 77.20 28.15
N VAL A 538 -35.50 76.90 29.30
CA VAL A 538 -36.92 76.54 29.38
C VAL A 538 -37.69 77.72 29.96
N THR A 539 -38.46 78.38 29.10
CA THR A 539 -39.23 79.58 29.46
C THR A 539 -40.59 79.23 30.05
N GLU A 540 -41.07 80.04 30.99
CA GLU A 540 -42.42 79.91 31.58
C GLU A 540 -43.53 80.15 30.55
N GLU A 541 -44.65 79.43 30.65
CA GLU A 541 -45.78 79.55 29.72
C GLU A 541 -46.32 81.00 29.67
N SER A 542 -46.26 81.61 28.48
CA SER A 542 -46.74 82.98 28.27
C SER A 542 -48.25 83.07 28.42
N THR A 543 -48.72 83.45 29.61
CA THR A 543 -50.14 83.44 30.01
C THR A 543 -50.97 84.49 29.27
N THR A 544 -51.34 84.17 28.02
CA THR A 544 -52.06 85.07 27.12
C THR A 544 -53.52 85.24 27.57
N THR A 545 -53.78 86.29 28.36
CA THR A 545 -55.12 86.68 28.78
C THR A 545 -55.94 87.18 27.59
N THR A 546 -56.64 86.25 26.93
CA THR A 546 -57.45 86.54 25.73
C THR A 546 -58.72 87.32 26.11
N THR A 547 -58.75 88.61 25.80
CA THR A 547 -59.94 89.44 25.96
C THR A 547 -60.83 89.32 24.71
N THR A 548 -61.90 88.53 24.79
CA THR A 548 -62.83 88.33 23.67
C THR A 548 -63.58 89.61 23.32
N THR A 549 -63.48 90.05 22.05
CA THR A 549 -64.33 91.13 21.51
C THR A 549 -64.96 90.69 20.19
N THR A 550 -66.28 90.87 20.10
CA THR A 550 -67.16 90.49 18.98
C THR A 550 -67.08 91.49 17.82
N ASP A 551 -67.00 91.06 16.55
CA ASP A 551 -68.14 91.12 15.59
C ASP A 551 -67.87 90.54 14.17
N THR A 552 -68.92 89.91 13.61
CA THR A 552 -69.39 89.72 12.20
C THR A 552 -68.44 90.12 11.03
N THR A 553 -68.27 89.36 9.92
CA THR A 553 -69.26 89.23 8.81
C THR A 553 -68.89 88.18 7.73
N GLU A 554 -69.95 87.62 7.11
CA GLU A 554 -70.10 87.05 5.74
C GLU A 554 -69.65 85.63 5.30
N THR A 555 -70.45 85.13 4.36
CA THR A 555 -70.66 83.73 3.93
C THR A 555 -70.17 83.50 2.50
N THR A 556 -69.66 82.32 2.17
CA THR A 556 -69.90 81.65 0.87
C THR A 556 -69.78 80.13 1.02
N THR A 557 -70.65 79.40 0.31
CA THR A 557 -70.98 77.98 0.51
C THR A 557 -70.35 77.06 -0.54
N THR A 558 -69.92 75.84 -0.17
CA THR A 558 -70.24 74.62 -0.94
C THR A 558 -70.18 73.34 -0.09
N THR A 559 -71.04 72.37 -0.41
CA THR A 559 -71.27 71.06 0.25
C THR A 559 -70.20 70.02 -0.12
N THR A 560 -69.98 68.90 0.58
CA THR A 560 -70.91 67.82 1.00
C THR A 560 -70.13 66.94 2.04
N GLY A 561 -70.57 66.52 3.23
CA GLY A 561 -71.70 65.65 3.60
C GLY A 561 -71.43 64.17 3.23
N GLY A 562 -71.18 63.18 4.12
CA GLY A 562 -71.00 63.07 5.59
C GLY A 562 -70.30 61.71 5.91
N THR A 563 -70.34 61.06 7.09
CA THR A 563 -71.08 61.24 8.36
C THR A 563 -70.34 60.60 9.58
N THR A 564 -70.87 60.86 10.78
CA THR A 564 -70.61 60.39 12.17
C THR A 564 -70.81 58.88 12.48
N PRO A 565 -70.50 58.35 13.71
CA PRO A 565 -69.74 58.87 14.88
C PRO A 565 -68.66 57.89 15.48
N PRO A 566 -67.90 58.29 16.54
CA PRO A 566 -66.83 57.50 17.21
C PRO A 566 -67.33 56.84 18.54
N PRO A 567 -66.52 56.24 19.48
CA PRO A 567 -65.40 56.88 20.23
C PRO A 567 -64.18 56.02 20.67
N ASP A 568 -63.11 56.73 21.09
CA ASP A 568 -62.14 56.52 22.19
C ASP A 568 -61.43 55.18 22.50
N GLY A 569 -60.16 55.27 22.96
CA GLY A 569 -59.48 54.16 23.66
C GLY A 569 -57.94 54.22 23.81
N VAL A 570 -57.37 55.29 24.35
CA VAL A 570 -55.95 55.32 24.79
C VAL A 570 -55.72 54.37 25.97
N ILE A 571 -54.63 53.57 26.03
CA ILE A 571 -53.58 53.57 27.09
C ILE A 571 -52.35 52.76 26.60
N SER A 572 -51.13 53.16 26.99
CA SER A 572 -49.91 52.32 27.03
C SER A 572 -49.47 52.13 28.49
N PRO A 573 -48.87 50.99 28.86
CA PRO A 573 -47.77 51.06 29.82
C PRO A 573 -46.55 50.18 29.47
N MET A 574 -45.44 50.57 30.10
CA MET A 574 -44.06 50.17 29.83
C MET A 574 -43.58 49.03 30.77
N MET A 575 -42.57 48.27 30.29
CA MET A 575 -41.49 47.60 31.06
C MET A 575 -41.77 46.36 31.96
N ILE A 576 -41.07 45.23 31.71
CA ILE A 576 -39.98 44.63 32.56
C ILE A 576 -39.61 43.17 32.20
N ALA A 577 -38.30 42.97 31.96
CA ALA A 577 -37.40 41.81 32.23
C ALA A 577 -37.51 40.40 31.57
N ILE A 578 -36.44 40.09 30.81
CA ILE A 578 -35.44 39.00 31.01
C ILE A 578 -35.91 37.52 31.08
N ALA A 579 -35.47 36.69 30.10
CA ALA A 579 -34.45 35.63 30.30
C ALA A 579 -34.38 34.56 29.15
N ILE A 580 -33.16 34.39 28.60
CA ILE A 580 -32.52 33.11 28.16
C ILE A 580 -33.19 32.26 27.05
N GLY A 581 -32.43 31.89 26.00
CA GLY A 581 -32.82 30.70 25.22
C GLY A 581 -32.23 30.35 23.85
N GLY A 582 -30.95 30.62 23.54
CA GLY A 582 -30.10 29.78 22.66
C GLY A 582 -30.44 29.55 21.16
N LEU A 583 -29.39 29.75 20.33
CA LEU A 583 -29.05 29.03 19.08
C LEU A 583 -30.03 29.04 17.88
N GLY A 584 -29.48 29.33 16.69
CA GLY A 584 -29.94 28.73 15.43
C GLY A 584 -30.24 29.69 14.28
N ALA A 585 -29.22 29.89 13.44
CA ALA A 585 -29.23 30.64 12.18
C ALA A 585 -30.35 30.31 11.16
N GLY A 586 -30.50 31.17 10.13
CA GLY A 586 -30.85 30.69 8.77
C GLY A 586 -32.00 31.37 8.02
N ILE A 587 -31.91 32.68 7.74
CA ILE A 587 -32.80 33.48 6.86
C ILE A 587 -31.86 34.51 6.17
N VAL A 588 -31.83 34.76 4.84
CA VAL A 588 -32.70 34.33 3.72
C VAL A 588 -32.01 34.48 2.34
N ILE A 589 -32.37 33.58 1.40
CA ILE A 589 -32.46 33.71 -0.08
C ILE A 589 -31.58 34.72 -0.84
N VAL A 590 -30.87 34.21 -1.87
CA VAL A 590 -30.67 34.92 -3.16
C VAL A 590 -31.27 34.10 -4.30
N LEU A 591 -32.03 34.76 -5.19
CA LEU A 591 -32.64 34.21 -6.41
C LEU A 591 -32.16 35.02 -7.62
N ILE A 592 -31.91 34.34 -8.75
CA ILE A 592 -32.06 34.76 -10.19
C ILE A 592 -31.24 33.75 -11.02
N VAL A 593 -31.84 32.69 -11.60
CA VAL A 593 -32.60 32.61 -12.87
C VAL A 593 -31.73 32.75 -14.14
N LEU A 594 -31.55 31.64 -14.87
CA LEU A 594 -31.65 31.43 -16.35
C LEU A 594 -31.20 29.96 -16.67
N LYS A 595 -32.08 29.00 -17.04
CA LYS A 595 -32.52 28.64 -18.43
C LYS A 595 -31.34 28.50 -19.43
N MET A 596 -31.09 27.38 -20.13
CA MET A 596 -31.94 26.30 -20.73
C MET A 596 -31.16 24.96 -20.82
N LYS A 597 -31.77 23.77 -20.59
CA LYS A 597 -32.22 22.75 -21.60
C LYS A 597 -31.41 22.75 -22.93
N LYS A 598 -30.96 21.61 -23.49
CA LYS A 598 -31.48 20.21 -23.57
C LYS A 598 -30.31 19.26 -23.95
N SER A 599 -30.20 18.02 -23.43
CA SER A 599 -30.46 16.71 -24.09
C SER A 599 -29.59 16.38 -25.34
N ASP A 600 -29.21 15.14 -25.67
CA ASP A 600 -29.75 13.81 -25.31
C ASP A 600 -28.64 12.75 -25.10
N SER A 601 -29.02 11.60 -24.54
CA SER A 601 -28.19 10.39 -24.39
C SER A 601 -28.05 9.59 -25.69
N ALA A 602 -26.91 8.92 -25.88
CA ALA A 602 -26.74 7.70 -26.67
C ALA A 602 -25.59 6.88 -26.05
#